data_AF-A0A1Q3CW81-F1
#
_entry.id   AF-A0A1Q3CW81-F1
#
_cell.length_a   1.000
_cell.length_b   1.000
_cell.length_c   1.000
_cell.angle_alpha   90.00
_cell.angle_beta   90.00
_cell.angle_gamma   90.00
#
_symmetry.space_group_name_H-M   'P 1'
#
loop_
_entity.id
_entity.type
_entity.pdbx_description
1 polymer ?
#
loop_
_entity_poly.entity_id
_entity_poly.type
_entity_poly.pdbx_seq_one_letter_code
_entity_poly.pdbx_strand_id
1 'polypeptide(L)'
;MTIFLQSLDYQLWHIIVNGPRMPTRTVEGAVSLKPEDEFNDNDVRILQLNSKAKHVFFCAVGPNEFNRISSCDSAKQMWDLLEVTYEGINQVKESKISMLVHEYELFFMHDNENISDMFTRFTTIVNSLKNLGKNYSNQELVRKILR
;
A
#
# COMPACT_ATOMS: atom_id res chain seq x y z
N MET A 1 1.12 8.46 1.58
CA MET A 1 -0.20 8.76 0.98
C MET A 1 -1.35 8.62 1.99
N THR A 2 -1.36 7.59 2.84
CA THR A 2 -2.43 7.33 3.83
C THR A 2 -2.78 8.53 4.71
N ILE A 3 -1.79 9.21 5.32
CA ILE A 3 -2.02 10.38 6.20
C ILE A 3 -2.73 11.51 5.44
N PHE A 4 -2.30 11.81 4.21
CA PHE A 4 -2.91 12.85 3.38
C PHE A 4 -4.38 12.51 3.05
N LEU A 5 -4.65 11.28 2.62
CA LEU A 5 -6.02 10.84 2.30
C LEU A 5 -6.93 10.86 3.52
N GLN A 6 -6.44 10.39 4.68
CA GLN A 6 -7.18 10.41 5.94
C GLN A 6 -7.46 11.84 6.43
N SER A 7 -6.60 12.81 6.11
CA SER A 7 -6.83 14.21 6.43
C SER A 7 -7.94 14.85 5.57
N LEU A 8 -8.16 14.36 4.34
CA LEU A 8 -9.23 14.83 3.46
C LEU A 8 -10.59 14.22 3.79
N ASP A 9 -10.60 12.93 4.14
CA ASP A 9 -11.71 12.18 4.69
C ASP A 9 -11.18 10.86 5.25
N TYR A 10 -11.42 10.58 6.53
CA TYR A 10 -10.90 9.38 7.16
C TYR A 10 -11.37 8.08 6.45
N GLN A 11 -12.57 8.07 5.89
CA GLN A 11 -13.14 6.91 5.20
C GLN A 11 -12.57 6.69 3.79
N LEU A 12 -11.89 7.70 3.20
CA LEU A 12 -11.36 7.60 1.85
C LEU A 12 -10.35 6.45 1.72
N TRP A 13 -9.46 6.31 2.70
CA TRP A 13 -8.47 5.23 2.74
C TRP A 13 -9.13 3.86 2.78
N HIS A 14 -10.24 3.71 3.52
CA HIS A 14 -10.97 2.45 3.59
C HIS A 14 -11.54 2.05 2.22
N ILE A 15 -12.09 2.99 1.46
CA ILE A 15 -12.59 2.73 0.10
C ILE A 15 -11.45 2.38 -0.86
N ILE A 16 -10.30 3.04 -0.74
CA ILE A 16 -9.13 2.78 -1.58
C ILE A 16 -8.59 1.37 -1.35
N VAL A 17 -8.54 0.90 -0.09
CA VAL A 17 -7.97 -0.41 0.24
C VAL A 17 -8.93 -1.57 -0.01
N ASN A 18 -10.22 -1.38 0.29
CA ASN A 18 -11.21 -2.46 0.26
C ASN A 18 -12.13 -2.43 -0.97
N GLY A 19 -12.10 -1.34 -1.74
CA GLY A 19 -13.04 -1.07 -2.82
C GLY A 19 -14.39 -0.54 -2.32
N PRO A 20 -15.14 0.16 -3.19
CA PRO A 20 -16.53 0.50 -2.90
C PRO A 20 -17.37 -0.77 -2.82
N ARG A 21 -18.10 -0.94 -1.72
CA ARG A 21 -19.13 -1.97 -1.65
C ARG A 21 -20.28 -1.57 -2.58
N MET A 22 -20.52 -2.38 -3.61
CA MET A 22 -21.63 -2.12 -4.53
C MET A 22 -22.97 -2.26 -3.80
N PRO A 23 -23.91 -1.31 -3.97
CA PRO A 23 -25.25 -1.41 -3.42
C PRO A 23 -25.94 -2.69 -3.90
N THR A 24 -26.36 -3.53 -2.97
CA THR A 24 -26.98 -4.83 -3.24
C THR A 24 -28.29 -4.95 -2.47
N ARG A 25 -29.22 -5.71 -3.03
CA ARG A 25 -30.50 -6.06 -2.42
C ARG A 25 -30.68 -7.58 -2.43
N THR A 26 -31.45 -8.09 -1.48
CA THR A 26 -31.82 -9.51 -1.45
C THR A 26 -33.28 -9.62 -1.88
N VAL A 27 -33.53 -10.33 -2.97
CA VAL A 27 -34.88 -10.62 -3.48
C VAL A 27 -35.02 -12.14 -3.49
N GLU A 28 -36.01 -12.66 -2.75
CA GLU A 28 -36.30 -14.11 -2.68
C GLU A 28 -35.08 -14.99 -2.29
N GLY A 29 -34.19 -14.45 -1.44
CA GLY A 29 -32.97 -15.15 -1.01
C GLY A 29 -31.77 -15.03 -1.95
N ALA A 30 -31.94 -14.42 -3.14
CA ALA A 30 -30.86 -14.13 -4.07
C ALA A 30 -30.34 -12.69 -3.92
N VAL A 31 -29.01 -12.52 -3.86
CA VAL A 31 -28.36 -11.21 -3.83
C VAL A 31 -28.24 -10.68 -5.26
N SER A 32 -28.79 -9.50 -5.51
CA SER A 32 -28.70 -8.79 -6.80
C SER A 32 -28.21 -7.36 -6.60
N LEU A 33 -27.72 -6.73 -7.67
CA LEU A 33 -27.44 -5.30 -7.65
C LEU A 33 -28.74 -4.53 -7.41
N LYS A 34 -28.64 -3.56 -6.52
CA LYS A 34 -29.74 -2.65 -6.24
C LYS A 34 -29.85 -1.67 -7.41
N PRO A 35 -31.06 -1.35 -7.91
CA PRO A 35 -31.23 -0.29 -8.90
C PRO A 35 -31.08 1.09 -8.23
N GLU A 36 -30.67 2.10 -9.00
CA GLU A 36 -30.26 3.41 -8.47
C GLU A 36 -31.39 4.15 -7.73
N ASP A 37 -32.64 3.95 -8.14
CA ASP A 37 -33.83 4.50 -7.50
C ASP A 37 -34.10 3.94 -6.09
N GLU A 38 -33.50 2.79 -5.75
CA GLU A 38 -33.60 2.18 -4.42
C GLU A 38 -32.41 2.52 -3.50
N PHE A 39 -31.46 3.34 -3.97
CA PHE A 39 -30.27 3.70 -3.19
C PHE A 39 -30.64 4.49 -1.95
N ASN A 40 -30.05 4.10 -0.81
CA ASN A 40 -30.12 4.89 0.40
C ASN A 40 -28.94 5.88 0.49
N ASP A 41 -28.97 6.78 1.46
CA ASP A 41 -27.92 7.78 1.66
C ASP A 41 -26.52 7.16 1.82
N ASN A 42 -26.43 5.97 2.42
CA ASN A 42 -25.16 5.28 2.61
C ASN A 42 -24.62 4.69 1.29
N ASP A 43 -25.48 4.14 0.45
CA ASP A 43 -25.14 3.65 -0.89
C ASP A 43 -24.53 4.79 -1.73
N VAL A 44 -25.22 5.94 -1.75
CA VAL A 44 -24.75 7.16 -2.43
C VAL A 44 -23.43 7.66 -1.84
N ARG A 45 -23.30 7.69 -0.51
CA ARG A 45 -22.07 8.10 0.18
C ARG A 45 -20.87 7.25 -0.22
N ILE A 46 -21.02 5.93 -0.31
CA ILE A 46 -19.92 5.03 -0.71
C ILE A 46 -19.48 5.32 -2.15
N LEU A 47 -20.42 5.51 -3.07
CA LEU A 47 -20.12 5.86 -4.46
C LEU A 47 -19.43 7.23 -4.57
N GLN A 48 -19.90 8.22 -3.82
CA GLN A 48 -19.27 9.54 -3.73
C GLN A 48 -17.83 9.47 -3.20
N LEU A 49 -17.59 8.68 -2.14
CA LEU A 49 -16.25 8.49 -1.60
C LEU A 49 -15.31 7.83 -2.62
N ASN A 50 -15.80 6.84 -3.37
CA ASN A 50 -15.02 6.24 -4.46
C ASN A 50 -14.71 7.27 -5.55
N SER A 51 -15.69 8.05 -6.01
CA SER A 51 -15.48 9.12 -6.99
C SER A 51 -14.48 10.17 -6.49
N LYS A 52 -14.58 10.58 -5.23
CA LYS A 52 -13.62 11.51 -4.59
C LYS A 52 -12.22 10.91 -4.54
N ALA A 53 -12.08 9.62 -4.21
CA ALA A 53 -10.80 8.92 -4.23
C ALA A 53 -10.19 8.83 -5.65
N LYS A 54 -10.99 8.50 -6.67
CA LYS A 54 -10.54 8.51 -8.08
C LYS A 54 -10.04 9.88 -8.49
N HIS A 55 -10.78 10.94 -8.11
CA HIS A 55 -10.38 12.31 -8.40
C HIS A 55 -9.05 12.68 -7.74
N VAL A 56 -8.84 12.32 -6.47
CA VAL A 56 -7.55 12.55 -5.78
C VAL A 56 -6.41 11.87 -6.53
N PHE A 57 -6.59 10.62 -7.00
CA PHE A 57 -5.56 9.97 -7.82
C PHE A 57 -5.27 10.74 -9.11
N PHE A 58 -6.30 11.12 -9.86
CA PHE A 58 -6.11 11.88 -11.10
C PHE A 58 -5.38 13.22 -10.90
N CYS A 59 -5.59 13.90 -9.78
CA CYS A 59 -4.88 15.14 -9.46
C CYS A 59 -3.46 14.92 -8.95
N ALA A 60 -3.17 13.77 -8.37
CA ALA A 60 -1.88 13.48 -7.75
C ALA A 60 -0.84 12.90 -8.72
N VAL A 61 -1.29 12.30 -9.82
CA VAL A 61 -0.41 11.57 -10.75
C VAL A 61 -0.05 12.38 -12.00
N GLY A 62 1.08 12.03 -12.62
CA GLY A 62 1.50 12.60 -13.91
C GLY A 62 0.71 12.04 -15.10
N PRO A 63 0.92 12.58 -16.32
CA PRO A 63 0.18 12.17 -17.52
C PRO A 63 0.31 10.67 -17.88
N ASN A 64 1.50 10.08 -17.68
CA ASN A 64 1.74 8.67 -18.01
C ASN A 64 0.92 7.75 -17.10
N GLU A 65 0.92 8.05 -15.81
CA GLU A 65 0.21 7.33 -14.76
C GLU A 65 -1.29 7.53 -14.89
N PHE A 66 -1.73 8.75 -15.20
CA PHE A 66 -3.12 9.06 -15.52
C PHE A 66 -3.65 8.14 -16.62
N ASN A 67 -2.92 8.04 -17.74
CA ASN A 67 -3.30 7.18 -18.86
C ASN A 67 -3.39 5.69 -18.48
N ARG A 68 -2.65 5.26 -17.46
CA ARG A 68 -2.68 3.87 -16.99
C ARG A 68 -3.86 3.57 -16.08
N ILE A 69 -4.21 4.51 -15.22
CA ILE A 69 -5.30 4.33 -14.24
C ILE A 69 -6.66 4.84 -14.74
N SER A 70 -6.72 5.52 -15.89
CA SER A 70 -7.93 6.14 -16.44
C SER A 70 -9.03 5.14 -16.82
N SER A 71 -8.66 3.91 -17.17
CA SER A 71 -9.61 2.84 -17.50
C SER A 71 -10.11 2.06 -16.28
N CYS A 72 -9.62 2.35 -15.07
CA CYS A 72 -10.06 1.67 -13.86
C CYS A 72 -11.46 2.12 -13.43
N ASP A 73 -12.29 1.17 -13.04
CA ASP A 73 -13.67 1.40 -12.59
C ASP A 73 -13.72 1.99 -11.18
N SER A 74 -12.79 1.57 -10.31
CA SER A 74 -12.76 1.98 -8.90
C SER A 74 -11.41 2.55 -8.47
N ALA A 75 -11.43 3.35 -7.40
CA ALA A 75 -10.21 3.86 -6.78
C ALA A 75 -9.30 2.72 -6.26
N LYS A 76 -9.90 1.59 -5.85
CA LYS A 76 -9.17 0.38 -5.46
C LYS A 76 -8.36 -0.20 -6.62
N GLN A 77 -8.98 -0.36 -7.79
CA GLN A 77 -8.25 -0.83 -8.97
C GLN A 77 -7.13 0.14 -9.38
N MET A 78 -7.36 1.46 -9.29
CA MET A 78 -6.31 2.45 -9.54
C MET A 78 -5.14 2.27 -8.58
N TRP A 79 -5.43 2.11 -7.28
CA TRP A 79 -4.42 1.87 -6.25
C TRP A 79 -3.65 0.58 -6.49
N ASP A 80 -4.34 -0.53 -6.74
CA ASP A 80 -3.72 -1.84 -6.97
C ASP A 80 -2.80 -1.81 -8.21
N LEU A 81 -3.24 -1.13 -9.28
CA LEU A 81 -2.43 -0.98 -10.47
C LEU A 81 -1.17 -0.15 -10.19
N LEU A 82 -1.29 0.94 -9.44
CA LEU A 82 -0.14 1.76 -9.03
C LEU A 82 0.79 0.98 -8.09
N GLU A 83 0.26 0.22 -7.14
CA GLU A 83 1.03 -0.63 -6.23
C GLU A 83 1.83 -1.66 -7.03
N VAL A 84 1.18 -2.43 -7.91
CA VAL A 84 1.87 -3.40 -8.79
C VAL A 84 2.92 -2.74 -9.67
N THR A 85 2.66 -1.51 -10.12
CA THR A 85 3.59 -0.77 -10.97
C THR A 85 4.87 -0.38 -10.25
N TYR A 86 4.76 0.18 -9.05
CA TYR A 86 5.87 0.85 -8.38
C TYR A 86 6.50 -0.01 -7.28
N GLU A 87 5.70 -0.86 -6.63
CA GLU A 87 6.18 -1.82 -5.64
C GLU A 87 6.47 -3.19 -6.27
N GLY A 88 5.98 -3.43 -7.48
CA GLY A 88 6.06 -4.71 -8.19
C GLY A 88 4.95 -5.67 -7.78
N ILE A 89 4.85 -6.80 -8.49
CA ILE A 89 4.03 -7.94 -8.03
C ILE A 89 4.63 -8.49 -6.73
N ASN A 90 3.81 -9.15 -5.89
CA ASN A 90 4.27 -9.76 -4.63
C ASN A 90 5.59 -10.56 -4.76
N GLN A 91 5.86 -11.19 -5.90
CA GLN A 91 7.14 -11.87 -6.16
C GLN A 91 8.37 -10.94 -6.18
N VAL A 92 8.26 -9.72 -6.73
CA VAL A 92 9.34 -8.73 -6.70
C VAL A 92 9.57 -8.25 -5.26
N LYS A 93 8.50 -8.06 -4.50
CA LYS A 93 8.56 -7.74 -3.08
C LYS A 93 9.26 -8.84 -2.28
N GLU A 94 8.86 -10.10 -2.48
CA GLU A 94 9.50 -11.27 -1.86
C GLU A 94 10.97 -11.40 -2.25
N SER A 95 11.32 -11.18 -3.52
CA SER A 95 12.71 -11.17 -3.99
C SER A 95 13.53 -10.09 -3.28
N LYS A 96 12.99 -8.88 -3.16
CA LYS A 96 13.63 -7.76 -2.44
C LYS A 96 13.79 -8.05 -0.94
N ILE A 97 12.77 -8.65 -0.31
CA ILE A 97 12.87 -9.13 1.08
C ILE A 97 13.98 -10.17 1.19
N SER A 98 14.02 -11.16 0.30
CA SER A 98 15.04 -12.21 0.32
C SER A 98 16.46 -11.64 0.17
N MET A 99 16.66 -10.69 -0.74
CA MET A 99 17.95 -10.00 -0.90
C MET A 99 18.36 -9.24 0.36
N LEU A 100 17.45 -8.45 0.94
CA LEU A 100 17.73 -7.67 2.15
C LEU A 100 17.93 -8.57 3.38
N VAL A 101 17.22 -9.70 3.47
CA VAL A 101 17.43 -10.70 4.52
C VAL A 101 18.80 -11.31 4.37
N HIS A 102 19.22 -11.64 3.16
CA HIS A 102 20.57 -12.14 2.92
C HIS A 102 21.65 -11.11 3.28
N GLU A 103 21.46 -9.85 2.89
CA GLU A 103 22.36 -8.74 3.26
C GLU A 103 22.41 -8.54 4.78
N TYR A 104 21.25 -8.60 5.45
CA TYR A 104 21.16 -8.59 6.90
C TYR A 104 21.91 -9.78 7.51
N GLU A 105 21.67 -11.01 7.06
CA GLU A 105 22.29 -12.23 7.58
C GLU A 105 23.81 -12.26 7.39
N LEU A 106 24.30 -11.72 6.27
CA LEU A 106 25.71 -11.56 5.98
C LEU A 106 26.30 -10.25 6.47
N PHE A 107 25.54 -9.41 7.19
CA PHE A 107 26.05 -8.13 7.64
C PHE A 107 27.23 -8.29 8.60
N PHE A 108 28.33 -7.61 8.28
CA PHE A 108 29.54 -7.45 9.08
C PHE A 108 30.12 -6.06 8.87
N MET A 109 30.89 -5.57 9.85
CA MET A 109 31.62 -4.30 9.73
C MET A 109 32.79 -4.45 8.76
N HIS A 110 32.89 -3.57 7.77
CA HIS A 110 34.00 -3.56 6.82
C HIS A 110 35.28 -2.92 7.41
N ASP A 111 36.45 -3.31 6.91
CA ASP A 111 37.74 -2.78 7.39
C ASP A 111 37.90 -1.27 7.14
N ASN A 112 37.24 -0.75 6.11
CA ASN A 112 37.37 0.64 5.65
C ASN A 112 36.20 1.54 6.08
N GLU A 113 35.30 1.07 6.94
CA GLU A 113 34.18 1.87 7.44
C GLU A 113 34.35 2.20 8.93
N ASN A 114 33.85 3.36 9.36
CA ASN A 114 33.78 3.68 10.78
C ASN A 114 32.49 3.13 11.40
N ILE A 115 32.39 3.15 12.73
CA ILE A 115 31.23 2.64 13.46
C ILE A 115 29.93 3.35 13.04
N SER A 116 29.97 4.67 12.82
CA SER A 116 28.79 5.44 12.39
C SER A 116 28.32 5.03 11.00
N ASP A 117 29.25 4.80 10.06
CA ASP A 117 28.94 4.35 8.71
C ASP A 117 28.32 2.95 8.72
N MET A 118 28.90 2.04 9.50
CA MET A 118 28.38 0.69 9.73
C MET A 118 26.95 0.74 10.29
N PHE A 119 26.71 1.51 11.35
CA PHE A 119 25.37 1.65 11.94
C PHE A 119 24.36 2.23 10.95
N THR A 120 24.78 3.18 10.10
CA THR A 120 23.93 3.77 9.08
C THR A 120 23.51 2.73 8.04
N ARG A 121 24.44 1.90 7.56
CA ARG A 121 24.16 0.77 6.65
C ARG A 121 23.21 -0.23 7.30
N PHE A 122 23.50 -0.67 8.53
CA PHE A 122 22.65 -1.60 9.26
C PHE A 122 21.23 -1.07 9.43
N THR A 123 21.09 0.19 9.85
CA THR A 123 19.79 0.85 10.03
C THR A 123 19.04 0.97 8.71
N THR A 124 19.74 1.23 7.61
CA THR A 124 19.15 1.28 6.27
C THR A 124 18.54 -0.07 5.87
N ILE A 125 19.26 -1.17 6.10
CA ILE A 125 18.76 -2.53 5.83
C ILE A 125 17.53 -2.83 6.69
N VAL A 126 17.61 -2.59 8.00
CA VAL A 126 16.54 -2.88 8.96
C VAL A 126 15.27 -2.07 8.66
N ASN A 127 15.43 -0.78 8.36
CA ASN A 127 14.29 0.07 8.00
C ASN A 127 13.67 -0.34 6.67
N SER A 128 14.49 -0.76 5.70
CA SER A 128 13.99 -1.28 4.42
C SER A 128 13.18 -2.56 4.61
N LEU A 129 13.67 -3.50 5.43
CA LEU A 129 12.93 -4.72 5.78
C LEU A 129 11.64 -4.42 6.52
N LYS A 130 11.67 -3.48 7.47
CA LYS A 130 10.49 -3.02 8.21
C LYS A 130 9.42 -2.43 7.30
N ASN A 131 9.82 -1.59 6.34
CA ASN A 131 8.91 -1.00 5.35
C ASN A 131 8.27 -2.05 4.44
N LEU A 132 8.93 -3.19 4.23
CA LEU A 132 8.40 -4.33 3.49
C LEU A 132 7.58 -5.30 4.34
N GLY A 133 7.44 -5.03 5.65
CA GLY A 133 6.65 -5.83 6.59
C GLY A 133 7.44 -6.85 7.41
N LYS A 134 8.76 -6.97 7.20
CA LYS A 134 9.63 -7.87 7.97
C LYS A 134 10.28 -7.14 9.14
N ASN A 135 9.88 -7.49 10.35
CA ASN A 135 10.33 -6.85 11.58
C ASN A 135 11.27 -7.77 12.37
N TYR A 136 12.26 -7.18 13.03
CA TYR A 136 13.12 -7.84 14.01
C TYR A 136 12.96 -7.15 15.37
N SER A 137 13.04 -7.93 16.44
CA SER A 137 13.09 -7.41 17.80
C SER A 137 14.42 -6.70 18.07
N ASN A 138 14.42 -5.76 19.02
CA ASN A 138 15.64 -5.09 19.44
C ASN A 138 16.72 -6.08 19.90
N GLN A 139 16.33 -7.20 20.51
CA GLN A 139 17.27 -8.24 20.95
C GLN A 139 17.97 -8.92 19.76
N GLU A 140 17.25 -9.21 18.68
CA GLU A 140 17.82 -9.77 17.44
C GLU A 140 18.77 -8.77 16.78
N LEU A 141 18.38 -7.50 16.70
CA LEU A 141 19.20 -6.44 16.12
C LEU A 141 20.52 -6.24 16.88
N VAL A 142 20.46 -6.18 18.21
CA VAL A 142 21.64 -6.05 19.07
C VAL A 142 22.56 -7.26 18.92
N ARG A 143 22.00 -8.48 18.96
CA ARG A 143 22.77 -9.71 18.73
C ARG A 143 23.45 -9.73 17.36
N LYS A 144 22.84 -9.11 16.36
CA LYS A 144 23.38 -9.09 15.01
C LYS A 144 24.54 -8.11 14.84
N ILE A 145 24.43 -6.91 15.42
CA ILE A 145 25.53 -5.91 15.38
C ILE A 145 26.74 -6.38 16.21
N LEU A 146 26.52 -7.14 17.28
CA LEU A 146 27.59 -7.63 18.15
C LEU A 146 28.29 -8.90 17.62
N ARG A 147 27.83 -9.47 16.50
CA ARG A 147 28.46 -10.64 15.85
C ARG A 147 29.41 -10.18 14.76
#